data_AF-A0A7C5Z7B8-F1
#
_entry.id   AF-A0A7C5Z7B8-F1
#
_cell.length_a   1.000
_cell.length_b   1.000
_cell.length_c   1.000
_cell.angle_alpha   90.00
_cell.angle_beta   90.00
_cell.angle_gamma   90.00
#
_symmetry.space_group_name_H-M   'P 1'
#
loop_
_entity.id
_entity.type
_entity.pdbx_description
1 polymer ?
#
loop_
_entity_poly.entity_id
_entity_poly.type
_entity_poly.pdbx_seq_one_letter_code
_entity_poly.pdbx_strand_id
1 'polypeptide(L)' 'MFCNRTKEFLSQHGIAFEERDVTSDERAIEELQRRSLMTTPVTLVDDQVVVGFDTATLARLLDIDQHVAEKG' A
#
# COMPACT_ATOMS: atom_id res chain seq x y z
N MET A 1 11.15 -6.07 2.48
CA MET A 1 11.59 -5.23 1.34
C MET A 1 10.42 -4.52 0.65
N PHE A 2 9.32 -5.20 0.31
CA PHE A 2 8.19 -4.59 -0.39
C PHE A 2 7.33 -3.62 0.44
N CYS A 3 7.19 -3.84 1.77
CA CYS A 3 6.48 -2.88 2.63
C CYS A 3 7.14 -1.50 2.61
N ASN A 4 8.47 -1.43 2.72
CA ASN A 4 9.20 -0.17 2.64
C ASN A 4 9.01 0.52 1.28
N ARG A 5 9.12 -0.22 0.17
CA ARG A 5 8.88 0.36 -1.17
C ARG A 5 7.48 0.93 -1.34
N THR A 6 6.47 0.27 -0.77
CA THR A 6 5.08 0.76 -0.78
C THR A 6 4.96 2.06 -0.01
N LYS A 7 5.51 2.11 1.22
CA LYS A 7 5.52 3.32 2.05
C LYS A 7 6.27 4.47 1.40
N GLU A 8 7.43 4.20 0.79
CA GLU A 8 8.22 5.19 0.06
C GLU A 8 7.45 5.75 -1.13
N PHE A 9 6.82 4.88 -1.94
CA PHE A 9 5.99 5.31 -3.06
C PHE A 9 4.87 6.25 -2.61
N LEU A 10 4.10 5.86 -1.59
CA LEU A 10 3.02 6.69 -1.06
C LEU A 10 3.54 8.03 -0.52
N SER A 11 4.64 8.00 0.25
CA SER A 11 5.26 9.19 0.83
C SER A 11 5.81 10.15 -0.22
N GLN A 12 6.49 9.64 -1.26
CA GLN A 12 7.03 10.45 -2.37
C GLN A 12 5.93 11.19 -3.13
N HIS A 13 4.74 10.58 -3.23
CA HIS A 13 3.57 11.19 -3.86
C HIS A 13 2.70 12.00 -2.88
N GLY A 14 3.16 12.22 -1.63
CA GLY A 14 2.46 13.03 -0.64
C GLY A 14 1.16 12.41 -0.13
N ILE A 15 0.99 11.09 -0.31
CA ILE A 15 -0.18 10.36 0.17
C ILE A 15 0.00 10.08 1.66
N ALA A 16 -0.95 10.56 2.48
CA ALA A 16 -1.02 10.19 3.88
C ALA A 16 -1.51 8.74 4.02
N PHE A 17 -0.83 7.96 4.85
CA PHE A 17 -1.21 6.57 5.13
C PHE A 17 -0.97 6.23 6.60
N GLU A 18 -1.73 5.24 7.09
CA GLU A 18 -1.49 4.62 8.40
C GLU A 18 -0.66 3.35 8.20
N GLU A 19 0.44 3.22 8.94
CA GLU A 19 1.22 1.99 8.98
C GLU A 19 0.68 1.06 10.07
N ARG A 20 0.34 -0.16 9.68
CA ARG A 20 -0.09 -1.23 10.60
C ARG A 20 0.85 -2.43 10.46
N ASP A 21 1.70 -2.61 11.46
CA ASP A 21 2.68 -3.70 11.48
C ASP A 21 2.04 -4.99 12.00
N VAL A 22 1.86 -5.99 11.13
CA VAL A 22 1.26 -7.29 11.47
C VAL A 22 2.08 -8.12 12.46
N THR A 23 3.34 -7.77 12.71
CA THR A 23 4.19 -8.42 13.72
C THR A 23 3.98 -7.86 15.12
N SER A 24 3.40 -6.66 15.24
CA SER A 24 3.18 -5.97 16.52
C SER A 24 1.71 -5.60 16.79
N ASP A 25 0.86 -5.53 15.77
CA ASP A 25 -0.58 -5.25 15.85
C ASP A 25 -1.38 -6.52 15.52
N GLU A 26 -1.88 -7.18 16.56
CA GLU A 26 -2.74 -8.37 16.44
C GLU A 26 -4.02 -8.09 15.65
N ARG A 27 -4.52 -6.84 15.65
CA ARG A 27 -5.71 -6.49 14.86
C ARG A 27 -5.39 -6.41 13.38
N ALA A 28 -4.16 -6.02 13.02
CA ALA A 28 -3.74 -5.98 11.62
C ALA A 28 -3.70 -7.38 11.02
N ILE A 29 -3.18 -8.37 11.76
CA ILE A 29 -3.17 -9.76 11.28
C ILE A 29 -4.57 -10.38 11.26
N GLU A 30 -5.44 -10.07 12.23
CA GLU A 30 -6.83 -10.54 12.23
C GLU A 30 -7.60 -10.02 10.99
N GLU A 31 -7.42 -8.75 10.63
CA GLU A 31 -8.04 -8.17 9.43
C GLU A 31 -7.54 -8.83 8.13
N LEU A 32 -6.26 -9.17 8.04
CA LEU A 32 -5.74 -9.95 6.90
C LEU A 32 -6.38 -11.34 6.83
N GLN A 33 -6.47 -12.05 7.96
CA GLN A 33 -7.07 -13.38 8.02
C GLN A 33 -8.55 -13.36 7.65
N ARG A 34 -9.32 -12.38 8.14
CA ARG A 34 -10.74 -12.18 7.77
C ARG A 34 -10.92 -11.99 6.27
N ARG A 35 -9.95 -11.35 5.61
CA ARG A 35 -9.93 -11.14 4.15
C ARG A 35 -9.27 -12.29 3.39
N SER A 36 -8.88 -13.38 4.07
CA SER A 36 -8.13 -14.51 3.50
C SER A 36 -6.82 -14.09 2.80
N LEU A 37 -6.18 -13.04 3.32
CA LEU A 37 -4.89 -12.54 2.86
C LEU A 37 -3.78 -13.08 3.77
N MET A 38 -2.73 -13.62 3.17
CA MET A 38 -1.61 -14.25 3.89
C MET A 38 -0.25 -13.67 3.50
N THR A 39 -0.25 -12.49 2.88
CA THR A 39 0.96 -11.85 2.35
C THR A 39 0.98 -10.37 2.67
N THR A 40 2.17 -9.78 2.66
CA THR A 40 2.40 -8.35 2.83
C THR A 40 3.34 -7.83 1.74
N PRO A 41 3.27 -6.53 1.39
CA PRO A 41 2.35 -5.51 1.89
C PRO A 41 0.91 -5.71 1.39
N VAL A 42 -0.05 -5.19 2.14
CA VAL A 42 -1.44 -5.01 1.70
C VAL A 42 -1.79 -3.55 1.95
N THR A 43 -2.32 -2.89 0.92
CA THR A 43 -2.78 -1.51 1.00
C THR A 43 -4.28 -1.49 0.83
N LEU A 44 -4.98 -0.92 1.81
CA LEU A 44 -6.41 -0.67 1.75
C LEU A 44 -6.60 0.78 1.29
N VAL A 45 -7.28 0.95 0.16
CA VAL A 45 -7.68 2.28 -0.36
C VAL A 45 -9.20 2.26 -0.43
N ASP A 46 -9.84 2.93 0.53
CA ASP A 46 -11.28 2.82 0.78
C ASP A 46 -11.72 1.34 0.90
N ASP A 47 -12.62 0.88 0.03
CA ASP A 47 -13.08 -0.52 -0.03
C ASP A 47 -12.19 -1.43 -0.90
N GLN A 48 -11.15 -0.89 -1.53
CA GLN A 48 -10.30 -1.64 -2.44
C GLN A 48 -9.05 -2.16 -1.73
N VAL A 49 -8.70 -3.39 -2.07
CA VAL A 49 -7.52 -4.09 -1.53
C VAL A 49 -6.48 -4.23 -2.63
N VAL A 50 -5.28 -3.70 -2.38
CA VAL A 50 -4.11 -3.94 -3.23
C VAL A 50 -3.15 -4.84 -2.49
N VAL A 51 -2.78 -5.95 -3.11
CA VAL A 51 -1.88 -6.95 -2.53
C VAL A 51 -0.51 -6.86 -3.20
N GLY A 52 0.54 -6.74 -2.39
CA GLY A 52 1.91 -6.56 -2.87
C GLY A 52 2.21 -5.10 -3.26
N PHE A 53 3.35 -4.91 -3.94
CA PHE A 53 3.78 -3.61 -4.43
C PHE A 53 3.37 -3.44 -5.90
N ASP A 54 2.09 -3.11 -6.11
CA ASP A 54 1.51 -2.83 -7.42
C ASP A 54 1.30 -1.32 -7.60
N THR A 55 2.33 -0.64 -8.12
CA THR A 55 2.30 0.82 -8.32
C THR A 55 1.26 1.26 -9.34
N ALA A 56 0.94 0.44 -10.34
CA ALA A 56 -0.05 0.79 -11.35
C ALA A 56 -1.45 0.82 -10.75
N THR A 57 -1.79 -0.20 -9.96
CA THR A 57 -3.06 -0.23 -9.23
C THR A 57 -3.09 0.88 -8.18
N LEU A 58 -2.05 1.04 -7.35
CA LEU A 58 -1.99 2.11 -6.35
C LEU A 58 -2.15 3.49 -6.98
N ALA A 59 -1.47 3.75 -8.08
CA ALA A 59 -1.56 5.04 -8.75
C ALA A 59 -2.97 5.32 -9.29
N ARG A 60 -3.61 4.32 -9.89
CA ARG A 60 -4.99 4.43 -10.36
C ARG A 60 -5.97 4.71 -9.20
N LEU A 61 -5.76 4.07 -8.05
CA LEU A 61 -6.66 4.20 -6.90
C LEU A 61 -6.47 5.51 -6.13
N LEU A 62 -5.25 6.02 -6.09
CA LEU A 62 -4.87 7.20 -5.33
C LEU A 62 -4.74 8.45 -6.20
N ASP A 63 -5.17 8.38 -7.47
CA ASP A 63 -5.06 9.46 -8.45
C ASP A 63 -3.63 10.01 -8.58
N ILE A 64 -2.63 9.13 -8.50
CA ILE A 64 -1.23 9.50 -8.66
C ILE A 64 -0.93 9.58 -10.15
N ASP A 65 -0.57 10.78 -10.60
CA ASP A 65 -0.11 11.00 -11.97
C ASP A 65 1.23 10.27 -12.20
N GLN A 66 1.17 9.20 -13.00
CA GLN A 66 2.35 8.40 -13.40
C GLN A 66 3.15 9.07 -14.53
N HIS A 67 2.77 10.29 -14.97
CA HIS A 67 3.50 11.04 -16.00
C HIS A 67 4.72 11.79 -15.44
N VAL A 68 4.91 11.78 -14.11
CA VAL A 68 6.06 12.40 -13.44
C VAL A 68 7.23 11.41 -13.36
N ALA A 69 7.86 11.09 -14.50
CA ALA A 69 9.18 10.46 -14.49
C ALA A 69 9.97 10.64 -15.80
N GLU A 70 9.99 11.82 -16.42
CA GLU A 70 11.12 12.26 -17.27
C GLU A 70 11.30 13.79 -17.15
N LYS A 71 11.85 14.25 -16.02
CA LYS A 71 12.45 15.59 -15.95
C LYS A 71 13.90 15.47 -15.50
N GLY A 72 14.77 15.51 -16.52
CA GLY A 72 16.07 16.21 -16.62
C GLY A 72 17.03 16.15 -15.45
#